data_AF-A0A453F8L0-F1
#
_entry.id   AF-A0A453F8L0-F1
#
_cell.length_a   1.000
_cell.length_b   1.000
_cell.length_c   1.000
_cell.angle_alpha   90.00
_cell.angle_beta   90.00
_cell.angle_gamma   90.00
#
_symmetry.space_group_name_H-M   'P 1'
#
loop_
_entity.id
_entity.type
_entity.pdbx_description
1 polymer ?
#
loop_
_entity_poly.entity_id
_entity_poly.type
_entity_poly.pdbx_seq_one_letter_code
_entity_poly.pdbx_strand_id
1 'polypeptide(L)' 'MSNEDACKVARRQILLWYKNNNDGANSDGGSEPTMNPAAKAAADCLVRLALSKGSGDNISVIVIDLKSRKKPKGKS' A
#
# COMPACT_ATOMS: atom_id res chain seq x y z
N MET A 1 13.51 0.46 -13.39
CA MET A 1 12.04 0.70 -13.35
C MET A 1 11.83 2.18 -13.58
N SER A 2 10.88 2.60 -14.41
CA SER A 2 10.59 4.03 -14.58
C SER A 2 9.73 4.58 -13.43
N ASN A 3 9.73 5.91 -13.24
CA ASN A 3 8.86 6.57 -12.25
C ASN A 3 7.38 6.26 -12.49
N GLU A 4 6.96 6.25 -13.76
CA GLU A 4 5.57 5.99 -14.13
C GLU A 4 5.16 4.55 -13.80
N ASP A 5 6.01 3.57 -14.09
CA ASP A 5 5.77 2.17 -13.75
C ASP A 5 5.64 1.97 -12.24
N ALA A 6 6.52 2.61 -11.46
CA ALA A 6 6.49 2.54 -10.00
C ALA A 6 5.15 3.04 -9.44
N CYS A 7 4.70 4.20 -9.91
CA CYS A 7 3.43 4.80 -9.52
C CYS A 7 2.23 3.92 -9.90
N LYS A 8 2.22 3.35 -11.11
CA LYS A 8 1.16 2.44 -11.59
C LYS A 8 1.08 1.17 -10.75
N VAL A 9 2.23 0.55 -10.47
CA VAL A 9 2.31 -0.66 -9.63
C VAL A 9 1.86 -0.38 -8.21
N ALA A 10 2.35 0.69 -7.58
CA ALA A 10 1.95 1.08 -6.22
C ALA A 10 0.44 1.32 -6.12
N ARG A 11 -0.12 2.14 -7.02
CA ARG A 11 -1.56 2.43 -7.04
C ARG A 11 -2.39 1.16 -7.23
N ARG A 12 -2.00 0.29 -8.16
CA ARG A 12 -2.69 -0.98 -8.41
C ARG A 12 -2.66 -1.85 -7.16
N GLN A 13 -1.52 -1.98 -6.50
CA GLN A 13 -1.37 -2.83 -5.32
C GLN A 13 -2.19 -2.32 -4.14
N ILE A 14 -2.22 -1.00 -3.92
CA ILE A 14 -3.08 -0.38 -2.91
C ILE A 14 -4.55 -0.68 -3.22
N LEU A 15 -5.01 -0.47 -4.46
CA LEU A 15 -6.41 -0.75 -4.84
C LEU A 15 -6.78 -2.23 -4.68
N LEU A 16 -5.90 -3.14 -5.08
CA LEU A 16 -6.08 -4.58 -4.91
C LEU A 16 -6.19 -4.95 -3.42
N TRP A 17 -5.36 -4.35 -2.57
CA TRP A 17 -5.42 -4.58 -1.14
C TRP A 17 -6.79 -4.21 -0.58
N TYR A 18 -7.30 -3.01 -0.86
CA TYR A 18 -8.62 -2.61 -0.36
C TYR A 18 -9.75 -3.45 -0.95
N LYS A 19 -9.67 -3.84 -2.22
CA LYS A 19 -10.67 -4.72 -2.84
C LYS A 19 -10.75 -6.07 -2.11
N ASN A 20 -9.61 -6.62 -1.70
CA ASN A 20 -9.54 -7.95 -1.07
C ASN A 20 -9.77 -7.90 0.45
N ASN A 21 -9.67 -6.72 1.08
CA ASN A 21 -9.78 -6.54 2.53
C ASN A 21 -10.97 -5.61 2.90
N ASN A 22 -11.93 -5.43 1.98
CA ASN A 22 -13.00 -4.43 2.06
C ASN A 22 -13.98 -4.65 3.23
N ASP A 23 -13.97 -5.83 3.85
CA ASP A 23 -14.77 -6.14 5.05
C ASP A 23 -14.02 -5.93 6.39
N GLY A 24 -12.72 -5.62 6.36
CA GLY A 24 -11.86 -5.65 7.56
C GLY A 24 -11.12 -4.36 7.92
N ALA A 25 -11.25 -3.28 7.13
CA ALA A 25 -10.54 -2.02 7.40
C ALA A 25 -11.18 -1.17 8.53
N ASN A 26 -11.98 -1.78 9.40
CA ASN A 26 -12.32 -1.24 10.71
C ASN A 26 -11.23 -1.63 11.72
N SER A 27 -10.05 -1.02 11.61
CA SER A 27 -9.09 -0.98 12.72
C SER A 27 -8.40 0.35 12.70
N ASP A 28 -9.10 1.35 13.24
CA ASP A 28 -8.46 2.45 13.92
C ASP A 28 -9.23 2.66 15.22
N GLY A 29 -8.91 1.78 16.16
CA GLY A 29 -9.37 1.74 17.53
C GLY A 29 -8.22 1.19 18.36
N GLY A 30 -7.18 2.00 18.57
CA GLY A 30 -6.05 1.65 19.42
C GLY A 30 -4.74 2.31 19.00
N SER A 31 -4.56 3.56 19.42
CA SER A 31 -3.32 4.12 20.01
C SER A 31 -1.98 3.43 19.71
N GLU A 32 -1.59 3.27 18.44
CA GLU A 32 -0.19 3.09 18.00
C GLU A 32 -0.08 3.53 16.53
N PRO A 33 1.08 4.05 16.06
CA PRO A 33 1.28 4.37 14.65
C PRO A 33 1.40 3.07 13.83
N THR A 34 0.28 2.38 13.62
CA THR A 34 0.25 1.16 12.80
C THR A 34 0.46 1.53 11.35
N MET A 35 1.55 1.00 10.77
CA MET A 35 1.89 1.15 9.36
C MET A 35 0.70 0.75 8.48
N ASN A 36 0.30 1.62 7.54
CA ASN A 36 -0.82 1.35 6.64
C ASN A 36 -0.59 0.02 5.87
N PRO A 37 -1.42 -1.02 6.06
CA PRO A 37 -1.16 -2.33 5.47
C PRO A 37 -1.21 -2.34 3.94
N ALA A 38 -2.03 -1.49 3.33
CA ALA A 38 -2.08 -1.33 1.87
C ALA A 38 -0.80 -0.70 1.32
N ALA A 39 -0.29 0.32 2.01
CA ALA A 39 0.97 0.97 1.64
C ALA A 39 2.17 0.02 1.82
N LYS A 40 2.19 -0.77 2.89
CA LYS A 40 3.18 -1.83 3.09
C LYS A 40 3.15 -2.86 1.95
N ALA A 41 1.97 -3.36 1.59
CA ALA A 41 1.83 -4.33 0.50
C ALA A 41 2.36 -3.78 -0.85
N ALA A 42 2.16 -2.49 -1.10
CA ALA A 42 2.71 -1.81 -2.27
C ALA A 42 4.25 -1.71 -2.23
N ALA A 43 4.83 -1.34 -1.09
CA ALA A 43 6.28 -1.31 -0.90
C ALA A 43 6.91 -2.69 -1.13
N ASP A 44 6.35 -3.73 -0.51
CA ASP A 44 6.82 -5.12 -0.64
C ASP A 44 6.71 -5.61 -2.11
N CYS A 45 5.69 -5.18 -2.85
CA CYS A 45 5.54 -5.48 -4.28
C CYS A 45 6.63 -4.82 -5.13
N LEU A 46 6.96 -3.55 -4.86
CA LEU A 46 8.01 -2.83 -5.57
C LEU A 46 9.39 -3.40 -5.31
N VAL A 47 9.68 -3.80 -4.07
CA VAL A 47 10.94 -4.50 -3.72
C VAL A 47 11.06 -5.81 -4.50
N ARG A 48 10.03 -6.65 -4.49
CA ARG A 48 10.04 -7.91 -5.26
C ARG A 48 10.20 -7.68 -6.76
N LEU A 49 9.58 -6.63 -7.30
CA LEU A 49 9.71 -6.28 -8.71
C LEU A 49 11.11 -5.79 -9.08
N ALA A 50 11.78 -5.03 -8.20
CA ALA A 50 13.16 -4.60 -8.40
C ALA A 50 14.11 -5.82 -8.37
N LEU A 51 13.94 -6.73 -7.43
CA LEU A 51 14.69 -7.98 -7.33
C LEU A 51 14.46 -8.88 -8.56
N SER A 52 13.20 -9.04 -9.00
CA SER A 52 12.90 -9.87 -10.18
C SER A 52 13.42 -9.30 -11.49
N LYS A 53 13.72 -8.00 -11.53
CA LYS A 53 14.39 -7.32 -12.65
C LYS A 53 15.92 -7.33 -12.53
N GLY A 54 16.48 -8.06 -11.57
CA GLY A 54 17.92 -8.24 -11.41
C GLY A 54 18.63 -7.10 -10.71
N SER A 55 17.92 -6.28 -9.91
CA SER A 55 18.59 -5.29 -9.07
C SER A 55 19.45 -6.01 -8.03
N GLY A 56 20.77 -5.79 -8.09
CA GLY A 56 21.76 -6.32 -7.15
C GLY A 56 22.20 -5.29 -6.10
N ASP A 57 21.49 -4.18 -5.96
CA ASP A 57 21.82 -3.07 -5.06
C ASP A 57 20.89 -3.07 -3.84
N ASN A 58 21.19 -2.23 -2.84
CA ASN A 58 20.30 -2.00 -1.71
C ASN A 58 19.03 -1.25 -2.16
N ILE A 59 17.88 -1.77 -1.76
CA ILE A 59 16.57 -1.23 -2.16
C ILE A 59 15.82 -0.78 -0.91
N SER A 60 15.52 0.51 -0.83
CA SER A 60 14.62 1.07 0.18
C SER A 60 13.41 1.70 -0.51
N VAL A 61 12.20 1.36 -0.07
CA VAL A 61 10.95 1.85 -0.67
C VAL A 61 10.03 2.37 0.43
N ILE A 62 9.59 3.62 0.28
CA ILE A 62 8.55 4.22 1.11
C ILE A 62 7.35 4.50 0.22
N VAL A 63 6.17 4.02 0.62
CA VAL A 63 4.91 4.28 -0.08
C VAL A 63 3.98 5.06 0.84
N ILE A 64 3.42 6.15 0.31
CA ILE A 64 2.49 7.02 1.04
C ILE A 64 1.17 7.05 0.26
N ASP A 65 0.10 6.47 0.82
CA ASP A 65 -1.25 6.59 0.25
C ASP A 65 -1.83 7.96 0.63
N LEU A 66 -1.89 8.86 -0.34
CA LEU A 66 -2.40 10.22 -0.15
C LEU A 66 -3.95 10.29 -0.17
N LYS A 67 -4.64 9.18 -0.45
CA LYS A 67 -6.11 9.19 -0.49
C LYS A 67 -6.68 9.07 0.91
N SER A 68 -7.40 10.13 1.33
CA SER A 68 -8.26 10.08 2.51
C SER A 68 -9.42 9.11 2.26
N ARG A 69 -9.37 7.94 2.89
CA ARG A 69 -10.46 6.95 2.85
C ARG A 69 -11.32 7.16 4.09
N LYS A 70 -12.38 7.95 3.94
CA LYS A 70 -13.33 8.23 5.02
C LYS A 70 -14.04 6.93 5.42
N LYS A 71 -14.17 6.66 6.72
CA LYS A 71 -15.09 5.64 7.24
C LYS A 71 -16.51 5.96 6.73
N PRO A 72 -17.28 5.01 6.17
CA PRO A 72 -18.69 5.26 5.92
C PRO A 72 -19.34 5.66 7.26
N LYS A 73 -20.04 6.79 7.29
CA LYS A 73 -20.81 7.19 8.48
C LYS A 73 -21.78 6.05 8.79
N GLY A 74 -21.60 5.42 9.95
CA GLY A 74 -22.59 4.49 10.47
C GLY A 74 -23.95 5.18 10.49
N LYS A 75 -24.97 4.50 9.98
CA LYS A 75 -26.35 4.94 10.17
C LYS A 75 -26.63 4.84 11.68
N SER A 76 -26.97 5.97 12.29
CA SER A 76 -27.63 6.01 13.59
C SER A 76 -28.94 5.23 13.54
#